data_AF-A0A840YMB8-F1
#
_entry.id   AF-A0A840YMB8-F1
#
_cell.length_a   1.000
_cell.length_b   1.000
_cell.length_c   1.000
_cell.angle_alpha   90.00
_cell.angle_beta   90.00
_cell.angle_gamma   90.00
#
_symmetry.space_group_name_H-M   'P 1'
#
loop_
_entity.id
_entity.type
_entity.pdbx_description
1 polymer ?
#
loop_
_entity_poly.entity_id
_entity_poly.type
_entity_poly.pdbx_seq_one_letter_code
_entity_poly.pdbx_strand_id
1 'polypeptide(L)'
;MRDIRRATRKHLSAEDRIRIVLEGLRREERIAALCRREGIADSPYYTWSKEFLEASKRRVAWDMARAATRPSLRLVSALNVPKHSTTDS
;
A
#
# COMPACT_ATOMS: atom_id res chain seq x y z
N MET A 1 -2.17 0.21 -45.78
CA MET A 1 -2.30 -0.51 -44.50
C MET A 1 -2.35 0.55 -43.42
N ARG A 2 -3.43 0.63 -42.62
CA ARG A 2 -3.77 1.79 -41.79
C ARG A 2 -2.65 2.16 -40.81
N ASP A 3 -2.11 3.36 -40.95
CA ASP A 3 -1.24 4.01 -39.97
C ASP A 3 -2.02 4.24 -38.68
N ILE A 4 -1.89 3.32 -37.73
CA ILE A 4 -2.38 3.54 -36.38
C ILE A 4 -1.44 4.56 -35.76
N ARG A 5 -1.83 5.84 -35.87
CA ARG A 5 -1.24 6.97 -35.18
C ARG A 5 -1.13 6.60 -33.71
N ARG A 6 0.07 6.19 -33.30
CA ARG A 6 0.41 5.86 -31.93
C ARG A 6 0.38 7.16 -31.15
N ALA A 7 -0.80 7.49 -30.62
CA ALA A 7 -0.96 8.60 -29.69
C ALA A 7 0.13 8.47 -28.62
N THR A 8 0.91 9.53 -28.50
CA THR A 8 2.09 9.66 -27.66
C THR A 8 1.91 8.92 -26.34
N ARG A 9 2.73 7.88 -26.10
CA ARG A 9 2.87 7.29 -24.76
C ARG A 9 3.35 8.41 -23.85
N LYS A 10 2.43 9.06 -23.13
CA LYS A 10 2.80 9.89 -21.98
C LYS A 10 3.68 9.01 -21.09
N HIS A 11 4.89 9.46 -20.79
CA HIS A 11 5.77 8.75 -19.89
C HIS A 11 5.20 8.87 -18.48
N LEU A 12 4.40 7.89 -18.08
CA LEU A 12 3.90 7.78 -16.70
C LEU A 12 5.04 7.34 -15.80
N SER A 13 5.32 8.16 -14.78
CA SER A 13 6.25 7.84 -13.71
C SER A 13 5.74 6.64 -12.89
N ALA A 14 6.59 6.08 -12.04
CA ALA A 14 6.14 5.05 -11.10
C ALA A 14 5.06 5.58 -10.14
N GLU A 15 5.18 6.84 -9.72
CA GLU A 15 4.23 7.51 -8.84
C GLU A 15 2.85 7.66 -9.50
N ASP A 16 2.81 8.08 -10.77
CA ASP A 16 1.55 8.17 -11.52
C ASP A 16 0.86 6.80 -11.63
N ARG A 17 1.62 5.74 -11.91
CA ARG A 17 1.06 4.39 -12.00
C ARG A 17 0.47 3.95 -10.67
N ILE A 18 1.16 4.24 -9.56
CA ILE A 18 0.66 3.93 -8.22
C ILE A 18 -0.62 4.71 -7.94
N ARG A 19 -0.66 6.02 -8.23
CA ARG A 19 -1.87 6.85 -8.07
C ARG A 19 -3.06 6.26 -8.81
N ILE A 20 -2.88 5.88 -10.08
CA ILE A 20 -3.93 5.30 -10.93
C ILE A 20 -4.41 3.95 -10.38
N VAL A 21 -3.48 3.07 -9.97
CA VAL A 21 -3.85 1.76 -9.40
C VAL A 21 -4.65 1.94 -8.12
N LEU A 22 -4.22 2.84 -7.23
CA LEU A 22 -4.93 3.12 -5.98
C LEU A 22 -6.34 3.66 -6.24
N GLU A 23 -6.50 4.57 -7.20
CA GLU A 23 -7.82 5.08 -7.58
C GLU A 23 -8.73 3.99 -8.14
N GLY A 24 -8.21 3.12 -9.03
CA GLY A 24 -8.99 2.00 -9.55
C GLY A 24 -9.40 0.98 -8.48
N LEU A 25 -8.61 0.81 -7.42
CA LEU A 25 -8.95 -0.04 -6.27
C LEU A 25 -10.07 0.54 -5.40
N ARG A 26 -10.29 1.86 -5.42
CA ARG A 26 -11.40 2.51 -4.68
C ARG A 26 -12.77 2.19 -5.28
N ARG A 27 -12.83 1.76 -6.55
CA ARG A 27 -14.05 1.35 -7.27
C ARG A 27 -15.13 2.45 -7.35
N GLU A 28 -14.73 3.72 -7.28
CA GLU A 28 -15.64 4.87 -7.38
C GLU A 28 -16.12 5.09 -8.82
N GLU A 29 -15.32 4.70 -9.81
CA GLU A 29 -15.69 4.72 -11.23
C GLU A 29 -15.31 3.41 -11.93
N ARG A 30 -15.87 3.19 -13.13
CA ARG A 30 -15.47 2.05 -13.96
C ARG A 30 -14.02 2.22 -14.42
N ILE A 31 -13.24 1.13 -14.38
CA ILE A 31 -11.84 1.13 -14.81
C ILE A 31 -11.65 1.70 -16.22
N ALA A 32 -12.58 1.42 -17.14
CA ALA A 32 -12.51 1.97 -18.49
C ALA A 32 -12.66 3.51 -18.54
N ALA A 33 -13.41 4.11 -17.61
CA ALA A 33 -13.52 5.57 -17.50
C ALA A 33 -12.21 6.17 -16.96
N LEU A 34 -11.64 5.55 -15.91
CA LEU A 34 -10.34 5.91 -15.35
C LEU A 34 -9.24 5.84 -16.42
N CYS A 35 -9.16 4.74 -17.16
CA CYS A 35 -8.14 4.55 -18.20
C CYS A 35 -8.25 5.60 -19.31
N ARG A 36 -9.47 5.96 -19.74
CA ARG A 36 -9.69 7.04 -20.71
C ARG A 36 -9.25 8.41 -20.19
N ARG A 37 -9.56 8.73 -18.94
CA ARG A 37 -9.18 10.01 -18.30
C ARG A 37 -7.67 10.15 -18.17
N GLU A 38 -7.00 9.07 -17.76
CA GLU A 38 -5.55 9.03 -17.57
C GLU A 38 -4.78 8.83 -18.90
N GLY A 39 -5.49 8.54 -20.00
CA GLY A 39 -4.88 8.35 -21.32
C GLY A 39 -4.08 7.04 -21.43
N ILE A 40 -4.48 6.01 -20.69
CA ILE A 40 -3.88 4.67 -20.73
C ILE A 40 -4.84 3.66 -21.35
N ALA A 41 -4.29 2.56 -21.87
CA ALA A 41 -5.10 1.41 -22.22
C ALA A 41 -5.47 0.59 -20.95
N ASP A 42 -6.56 -0.17 -21.02
CA ASP A 42 -7.01 -1.02 -19.92
C ASP A 42 -5.97 -2.11 -19.58
N SER A 43 -5.28 -2.65 -20.58
CA SER A 43 -4.28 -3.73 -20.39
C SER A 43 -3.17 -3.38 -19.38
N PRO A 44 -2.42 -2.27 -19.52
CA PRO A 44 -1.39 -1.92 -18.54
C PRO A 44 -1.94 -1.66 -17.14
N TYR A 45 -3.17 -1.13 -17.00
CA TYR A 45 -3.80 -0.97 -15.69
C TYR A 45 -3.88 -2.30 -14.94
N TYR A 46 -4.41 -3.34 -15.58
CA TYR A 46 -4.57 -4.64 -14.94
C TYR A 46 -3.22 -5.29 -14.59
N THR A 47 -2.21 -5.12 -15.45
CA THR A 47 -0.84 -5.57 -15.16
C THR A 47 -0.29 -4.91 -13.91
N TRP A 48 -0.34 -3.57 -13.83
CA TRP A 48 0.17 -2.83 -12.67
C TRP A 48 -0.61 -3.13 -11.40
N SER A 49 -1.94 -3.25 -11.49
CA SER A 49 -2.80 -3.61 -10.37
C SER A 49 -2.42 -4.97 -9.78
N LYS A 50 -2.18 -5.96 -10.63
CA LYS A 50 -1.73 -7.28 -10.21
C LYS A 50 -0.35 -7.22 -9.53
N GLU A 51 0.62 -6.57 -10.16
CA GLU A 51 1.97 -6.43 -9.62
C GLU A 51 1.98 -5.72 -8.26
N PHE A 52 1.20 -4.65 -8.12
CA PHE A 52 1.04 -3.89 -6.89
C PHE A 52 0.44 -4.74 -5.76
N LEU A 53 -0.61 -5.50 -6.05
CA LEU A 53 -1.25 -6.38 -5.06
C LEU A 53 -0.30 -7.52 -4.62
N GLU A 54 0.46 -8.09 -5.54
CA GLU A 54 1.44 -9.12 -5.19
C GLU A 54 2.60 -8.56 -4.35
N ALA A 55 3.10 -7.37 -4.69
CA ALA A 55 4.13 -6.70 -3.92
C ALA A 55 3.67 -6.33 -2.51
N SER A 56 2.45 -5.78 -2.38
CA SER A 56 1.88 -5.38 -1.08
C SER A 56 1.60 -6.58 -0.17
N LYS A 57 1.08 -7.69 -0.70
CA LYS A 57 0.91 -8.94 0.07
C LYS A 57 2.23 -9.46 0.63
N ARG A 58 3.28 -9.52 -0.21
CA ARG A 58 4.62 -9.97 0.23
C ARG A 58 5.17 -9.09 1.34
N ARG A 59 4.99 -7.77 1.21
CA ARG A 59 5.44 -6.82 2.23
C ARG A 59 4.70 -7.03 3.55
N VAL A 60 3.37 -7.13 3.52
CA VAL A 60 2.56 -7.39 4.71
C VAL A 60 2.97 -8.71 5.38
N ALA A 61 3.14 -9.79 4.60
CA ALA A 61 3.58 -11.07 5.13
C ALA A 61 4.97 -10.99 5.81
N TRP A 62 5.90 -10.26 5.20
CA TRP A 62 7.22 -10.05 5.77
C TRP A 62 7.19 -9.19 7.05
N ASP A 63 6.39 -8.12 7.06
CA ASP A 63 6.21 -7.27 8.24
C ASP A 63 5.56 -8.06 9.38
N MET A 64 4.59 -8.94 9.10
CA MET A 64 3.98 -9.85 10.07
C MET A 64 4.98 -10.88 10.61
N ALA A 65 5.80 -11.48 9.75
CA ALA A 65 6.83 -12.43 10.17
C ALA A 65 7.86 -11.76 11.12
N ARG A 66 8.27 -10.52 10.83
CA ARG A 66 9.16 -9.75 11.72
C ARG A 66 8.48 -9.34 13.02
N ALA A 67 7.21 -8.96 12.98
CA ALA A 67 6.45 -8.62 14.17
C ALA A 67 6.29 -9.82 15.11
N ALA A 68 6.07 -11.03 14.56
CA ALA A 68 5.98 -12.27 15.31
C ALA A 68 7.29 -12.65 16.00
N THR A 69 8.44 -12.31 15.40
CA THR A 69 9.78 -12.57 15.98
C THR A 69 10.22 -11.51 16.99
N ARG A 70 9.40 -10.50 17.32
CA ARG A 70 9.74 -9.56 18.40
C ARG A 70 9.38 -10.19 19.75
N PRO A 71 10.36 -10.52 20.61
CA PRO A 71 10.04 -10.82 22.01
C PRO A 71 9.39 -9.57 22.60
N SER A 72 8.27 -9.76 23.28
CA SER A 72 7.45 -8.73 23.90
C SER A 72 8.22 -8.02 25.02
N LEU A 73 9.08 -7.06 24.69
CA LEU A 73 9.75 -6.17 25.63
C LEU A 73 8.78 -5.11 26.19
N ARG A 74 7.65 -5.55 26.77
CA ARG A 74 6.64 -4.66 27.38
C ARG A 74 6.43 -4.89 28.89
N LEU A 75 7.28 -5.65 29.57
CA LEU A 75 7.09 -5.97 30.98
C LEU A 75 8.34 -5.81 31.86
N VAL A 76 9.22 -4.83 31.58
CA VAL A 76 10.33 -4.52 32.50
C VAL A 76 10.43 -3.07 32.97
N SER A 77 9.52 -2.18 32.55
CA SER A 77 9.56 -0.76 32.97
C SER A 77 8.53 -0.36 34.05
N ALA A 78 7.73 -1.30 34.58
CA ALA A 78 6.67 -1.01 35.55
C ALA A 78 7.05 -1.29 37.03
N LEU A 79 8.29 -1.70 37.33
CA LEU A 79 8.79 -1.74 38.71
C LEU A 79 9.53 -0.43 39.04
N ASN A 80 8.82 0.68 38.99
CA ASN A 80 9.21 1.88 39.75
C ASN A 80 7.93 2.60 40.20
N VAL A 81 7.22 1.97 41.15
CA VAL A 81 6.18 2.65 41.92
C VAL A 81 6.80 3.03 43.27
N PRO A 82 6.78 4.32 43.64
CA PRO A 82 7.48 4.82 44.80
C PRO A 82 6.79 4.39 46.12
N LYS A 83 7.59 4.06 47.15
CA LYS A 83 7.08 3.79 48.49
C LYS A 83 6.84 5.11 49.24
N HIS A 84 5.59 5.53 49.29
CA HIS A 84 4.99 6.44 50.27
C HIS A 84 3.58 5.90 50.53
N SER A 85 3.00 5.77 51.73
CA SER A 85 3.36 6.11 53.11
C SER A 85 2.40 5.32 54.03
N THR A 86 2.71 5.27 55.33
CA THR A 86 1.75 5.21 56.45
C THR A 86 0.99 3.91 56.73
N THR A 87 1.30 3.32 57.90
CA THR A 87 0.40 2.53 58.75
C THR A 87 0.97 2.67 60.17
N ASP A 88 0.51 3.65 60.96
CA ASP A 88 -0.63 3.59 61.89
C ASP A 88 -0.25 2.95 63.23
N SER A 89 0.01 3.80 64.24
CA SER A 89 -0.21 3.65 65.69
C SER A 89 0.41 4.83 66.46
#